data_AF-X0YJM8-F1
#
_entry.id   AF-X0YJM8-F1
#
_cell.length_a   1.000
_cell.length_b   1.000
_cell.length_c   1.000
_cell.angle_alpha   90.00
_cell.angle_beta   90.00
_cell.angle_gamma   90.00
#
_symmetry.space_group_name_H-M   'P 1'
#
loop_
_entity.id
_entity.type
_entity.pdbx_description
1 polymer ?
#
loop_
_entity_poly.entity_id
_entity_poly.type
_entity_poly.pdbx_seq_one_letter_code
_entity_poly.pdbx_strand_id
1 'polypeptide(L)' 'MNIAVIENVWMGGAKYKLFDRTLLTAFSILPTLYARQIAAITPKKHDVTVINERYSKINFEEPYDLVNINFT' A
#
# COMPACT_ATOMS: atom_id res chain seq x y z
N MET A 1 -12.91 -11.16 6.07
CA MET A 1 -11.77 -11.59 5.24
C MET A 1 -10.73 -10.52 5.34
N ASN A 2 -9.49 -10.91 5.53
CA ASN A 2 -8.33 -10.04 5.66
C ASN A 2 -7.68 -9.92 4.29
N ILE A 3 -7.77 -8.73 3.68
CA ILE A 3 -7.28 -8.44 2.34
C ILE A 3 -6.03 -7.57 2.47
N ALA A 4 -4.91 -8.02 1.93
CA ALA A 4 -3.71 -7.20 1.76
C ALA A 4 -3.69 -6.60 0.35
N VAL A 5 -3.51 -5.29 0.25
CA VAL A 5 -3.20 -4.60 -1.01
C VAL A 5 -1.77 -4.09 -0.93
N ILE A 6 -0.88 -4.73 -1.69
CA ILE A 6 0.54 -4.43 -1.73
C ILE A 6 0.81 -3.48 -2.89
N GLU A 7 1.35 -2.31 -2.58
CA GLU A 7 1.83 -1.35 -3.57
C GLU A 7 3.34 -1.47 -3.70
N ASN A 8 3.77 -2.09 -4.80
CA ASN A 8 5.17 -2.19 -5.16
C ASN A 8 5.52 -1.03 -6.10
N VAL A 9 6.39 -0.12 -5.63
CA VAL A 9 6.92 0.98 -6.45
C VAL A 9 8.43 0.80 -6.54
N TRP A 10 8.92 0.23 -7.64
CA TRP A 10 10.35 0.03 -7.86
C TRP A 10 11.02 1.33 -8.29
N MET A 11 11.67 2.02 -7.34
CA MET A 11 12.31 3.33 -7.57
C MET A 11 13.80 3.26 -7.92
N GLY A 12 14.30 2.12 -8.45
CA GLY A 12 15.69 2.00 -8.89
C GLY A 12 16.77 2.28 -7.81
N GLY A 13 16.43 2.23 -6.52
CA GLY A 13 17.36 2.45 -5.41
C GLY A 13 17.42 3.87 -4.83
N ALA A 14 16.58 4.81 -5.28
CA ALA A 14 16.58 6.18 -4.74
C ALA A 14 16.03 6.25 -3.29
N LYS A 15 16.89 6.62 -2.33
CA LYS A 15 16.49 6.89 -0.93
C LYS A 15 16.05 8.36 -0.77
N TYR A 16 14.75 8.59 -0.68
CA TYR A 16 14.16 9.90 -0.40
C TYR A 16 14.38 10.34 1.05
N LYS A 17 14.68 11.62 1.25
CA LYS A 17 14.81 12.21 2.59
C LYS A 17 13.43 12.30 3.26
N LEU A 18 13.41 12.48 4.58
CA LEU A 18 12.17 12.48 5.38
C LEU A 18 11.12 13.50 4.86
N PHE A 19 11.58 14.69 4.46
CA PHE A 19 10.71 15.73 3.89
C PHE A 19 10.12 15.37 2.54
N ASP A 20 10.90 14.73 1.66
CA ASP A 20 10.41 14.28 0.35
C ASP A 20 9.32 13.22 0.53
N ARG A 21 9.47 12.34 1.53
CA ARG A 21 8.45 11.33 1.87
C ARG A 21 7.14 12.00 2.27
N THR A 22 7.18 12.96 3.18
CA THR A 22 5.99 13.68 3.66
C THR A 22 5.32 14.46 2.53
N LEU A 23 6.10 15.12 1.67
CA LEU A 23 5.60 15.86 0.51
C LEU A 23 4.86 14.93 -0.47
N LEU A 24 5.47 13.81 -0.85
CA LEU A 24 4.87 12.85 -1.78
C LEU A 24 3.61 12.19 -1.21
N THR A 25 3.56 11.94 0.11
CA THR A 25 2.37 11.43 0.80
C THR A 25 1.26 12.49 0.85
N ALA A 26 1.58 13.75 1.17
CA ALA A 26 0.61 14.83 1.29
C ALA A 26 -0.05 15.20 -0.06
N PHE A 27 0.70 15.13 -1.16
CA PHE A 27 0.20 15.41 -2.52
C PHE A 27 -0.34 14.18 -3.25
N SER A 28 -0.85 13.18 -2.52
CA SER A 28 -1.67 12.09 -3.05
C SER A 28 -0.96 11.07 -3.96
N ILE A 29 0.33 10.81 -3.76
CA ILE A 29 0.98 9.72 -4.50
C ILE A 29 0.77 8.37 -3.79
N LEU A 30 0.67 8.34 -2.45
CA LEU A 30 0.56 7.07 -1.68
C LEU A 30 -0.41 7.19 -0.47
N PRO A 31 -1.32 6.24 -0.22
CA PRO A 31 -1.57 5.07 -1.08
C PRO A 31 -2.16 5.51 -2.42
N THR A 32 -1.88 4.77 -3.48
CA THR A 32 -2.33 5.06 -4.84
C THR A 32 -3.86 5.10 -4.92
N LEU A 33 -4.39 5.72 -5.98
CA LEU A 33 -5.84 5.73 -6.21
C LEU A 33 -6.41 4.30 -6.30
N TYR A 34 -5.65 3.36 -6.83
CA TYR A 34 -6.05 1.96 -6.95
C TYR A 34 -6.32 1.32 -5.59
N ALA A 35 -5.37 1.40 -4.64
CA ALA A 35 -5.58 0.83 -3.31
C ALA A 35 -6.75 1.49 -2.58
N ARG A 36 -6.95 2.81 -2.76
CA ARG A 36 -8.10 3.53 -2.21
C ARG A 36 -9.42 3.04 -2.82
N GLN A 37 -9.46 2.77 -4.12
CA GLN A 37 -10.65 2.24 -4.78
C GLN A 37 -11.00 0.84 -4.26
N ILE A 38 -10.01 -0.05 -4.13
CA ILE A 38 -10.23 -1.39 -3.54
C ILE A 38 -10.76 -1.27 -2.11
N ALA A 39 -10.17 -0.42 -1.28
CA ALA A 39 -10.64 -0.19 0.08
C ALA A 39 -12.08 0.38 0.10
N ALA A 40 -12.42 1.28 -0.83
CA ALA A 40 -13.74 1.91 -0.89
C ALA A 40 -14.86 0.97 -1.36
N ILE A 41 -14.59 0.06 -2.31
CA ILE A 41 -15.59 -0.90 -2.79
C ILE A 41 -15.73 -2.13 -1.89
N THR A 42 -14.75 -2.37 -1.02
CA THR A 42 -14.77 -3.54 -0.13
C THR A 42 -15.83 -3.35 0.96
N PRO A 43 -16.76 -4.30 1.16
CA PRO A 43 -17.76 -4.19 2.22
C PRO A 43 -17.13 -4.11 3.61
N LYS A 44 -17.68 -3.28 4.50
CA LYS A 44 -17.15 -3.01 5.86
C LYS A 44 -16.97 -4.23 6.78
N LYS A 45 -17.52 -5.39 6.42
CA LYS A 45 -17.33 -6.67 7.13
C LYS A 45 -15.99 -7.35 6.80
N HIS A 46 -15.24 -6.80 5.86
CA HIS A 46 -13.90 -7.24 5.48
C HIS A 46 -12.91 -6.14 5.84
N ASP A 47 -11.69 -6.56 6.13
CA ASP A 47 -10.61 -5.66 6.49
C ASP A 47 -9.63 -5.56 5.33
N VAL A 48 -9.27 -4.32 4.98
CA VAL A 48 -8.32 -4.02 3.91
C VAL A 48 -7.10 -3.36 4.51
N THR A 49 -5.96 -4.03 4.42
CA THR A 49 -4.66 -3.50 4.81
C THR A 49 -3.92 -3.09 3.56
N VAL A 50 -3.63 -1.79 3.43
CA VAL A 50 -2.80 -1.27 2.33
C VAL A 50 -1.36 -1.21 2.81
N ILE A 51 -0.48 -1.97 2.16
CA ILE A 51 0.94 -2.06 2.46
C ILE A 51 1.70 -1.41 1.32
N ASN A 52 2.43 -0.36 1.64
CA ASN A 52 3.31 0.27 0.67
C ASN A 52 4.76 -0.14 0.95
N GLU A 53 5.36 -0.89 0.02
CA GLU A 53 6.70 -1.45 0.21
C GLU A 53 7.79 -0.38 0.32
N ARG A 54 7.50 0.88 -0.03
CA ARG A 54 8.41 2.03 0.20
C ARG A 54 8.63 2.32 1.69
N TYR A 55 7.59 2.14 2.51
CA TYR A 55 7.58 2.60 3.90
C TYR A 55 7.58 1.47 4.91
N SER A 56 7.02 0.32 4.55
CA SER A 56 6.86 -0.83 5.42
C SER A 56 7.26 -2.11 4.70
N LYS A 57 7.94 -3.01 5.40
CA LYS A 57 8.14 -4.37 4.91
C LYS A 57 6.83 -5.15 5.02
N ILE A 58 6.61 -6.08 4.11
CA ILE A 58 5.51 -7.03 4.19
C ILE A 58 5.73 -7.95 5.40
N ASN A 59 4.72 -8.09 6.26
CA ASN A 59 4.70 -9.11 7.30
C ASN A 59 4.18 -10.43 6.70
N PHE A 60 5.06 -11.42 6.56
CA PHE A 60 4.71 -12.73 5.99
C PHE A 60 4.02 -13.67 6.99
N GLU A 61 3.99 -13.32 8.27
CA GLU A 61 3.35 -14.11 9.32
C GLU A 61 1.88 -13.71 9.54
N GLU A 62 1.45 -12.58 8.96
CA GLU A 62 0.08 -12.11 9.07
C GLU A 62 -0.88 -12.96 8.23
N PRO A 63 -1.97 -13.50 8.80
CA PRO A 63 -2.90 -14.36 8.07
C PRO A 63 -3.87 -13.54 7.21
N TYR A 64 -3.50 -13.37 5.94
CA TYR A 64 -4.38 -12.79 4.92
C TYR A 64 -5.12 -13.86 4.12
N ASP A 65 -6.41 -13.63 3.86
CA ASP A 65 -7.24 -14.50 3.01
C ASP A 65 -7.01 -14.19 1.52
N LEU A 66 -6.65 -12.94 1.19
CA LEU A 66 -6.41 -12.48 -0.17
C LEU A 66 -5.26 -11.47 -0.18
N VAL A 67 -4.34 -11.64 -1.13
CA VAL A 67 -3.25 -10.69 -1.37
C VAL A 67 -3.34 -10.19 -2.81
N ASN A 68 -3.50 -8.87 -2.95
CA ASN A 68 -3.45 -8.18 -4.22
C ASN A 68 -2.11 -7.45 -4.32
N ILE A 69 -1.33 -7.74 -5.37
CA ILE A 69 -0.05 -7.07 -5.62
C ILE A 69 -0.22 -6.15 -6.81
N ASN A 70 -0.17 -4.85 -6.55
CA ASN A 70 -0.19 -3.81 -7.56
C ASN A 70 1.25 -3.39 -7.87
N PHE A 71 1.72 -3.76 -9.07
CA PHE A 71 2.97 -3.25 -9.64
C PHE A 71 2.66 -1.99 -10.44
N THR A 72 3.24 -0.86 -10.03
CA THR A 72 3.11 0.41 -10.74
C THR A 72 4.46 1.10 -10.88
#